data_AF-M2RSP8-F1
#
_entry.id   AF-M2RSP8-F1
#
_cell.length_a   1.000
_cell.length_b   1.000
_cell.length_c   1.000
_cell.angle_alpha   90.00
_cell.angle_beta   90.00
_cell.angle_gamma   90.00
#
_symmetry.space_group_name_H-M   'P 1'
#
loop_
_entity.id
_entity.type
_entity.pdbx_description
1 polymer ?
#
loop_
_entity_poly.entity_id
_entity_poly.type
_entity_poly.pdbx_seq_one_letter_code
_entity_poly.pdbx_strand_id
1 'polypeptide(L)'
;MSTPKSPHRPSYSSTISSSSETARKPHGKERKFTILNGSKFHAYGRDKAPYPLPFDREVLELWCIDHALIIQACSNVSFVDFKGNTPKRCLDLGTGLGDWTVDAAKRWPDCTFVGFDLVDVQIPLFTLHQSIASRIEWVHGNFLRAKLPFEDDEFDHIRIQGISFGIPENKWVWLYEELRRVLKHGGTIEHLEADAIFPILPRWFTEPLHARTRYMSPSSAPLRSPTTPAADPVCTSHEYELLEKLFYEVFENRFINPIASAILPRYFSAVFSHVVSPPVLTFPMPPLAPLEPLPSQIGAPNGISPINANANFSPQPSPTLQIDTSEDVLTSSPSLATPEPPSSNTNDAPVTTALPDARPEDIKTSKRPPSVASTSSSMTSPSSSTSSVVPSLTSSPSTSTSSACDEPRYSSTSAQSERPVLASLNAEESSSIGGVELFPMKELSNLDEHSLYMQLYRAAMVVFATKEAMWEELAEKVVKRDLSLRQYGWGDNDYHVESSRRKFESLMVSYKTDMKVRMALWNSLVQNGWEYPRRDPLSKAEALEEERLRQDILEARRLAKEKELTAFCRQIRLAIGVNIKQ
;
A
#
# COMPACT_ATOMS: atom_id res chain seq x y z
N MET A 1 -38.03 -43.15 34.29
CA MET A 1 -38.74 -42.01 33.67
C MET A 1 -37.74 -41.28 32.82
N SER A 2 -37.99 -41.31 31.51
CA SER A 2 -37.06 -41.04 30.42
C SER A 2 -37.18 -39.58 29.97
N THR A 3 -36.05 -38.91 29.77
CA THR A 3 -35.95 -37.55 29.21
C THR A 3 -36.14 -37.56 27.69
N PRO A 4 -36.77 -36.54 27.07
CA PRO A 4 -36.96 -36.51 25.62
C PRO A 4 -35.70 -36.00 24.89
N LYS A 5 -35.35 -36.67 23.79
CA LYS A 5 -34.30 -36.28 22.84
C LYS A 5 -34.77 -35.15 21.93
N SER A 6 -33.89 -34.17 21.68
CA SER A 6 -34.01 -33.10 20.69
C SER A 6 -33.96 -33.65 19.24
N PRO A 7 -34.70 -33.07 18.26
CA PRO A 7 -34.77 -33.61 16.91
C PRO A 7 -33.55 -33.21 16.05
N HIS A 8 -32.92 -34.22 15.42
CA HIS A 8 -31.96 -34.05 14.34
C HIS A 8 -32.64 -33.46 13.10
N ARG A 9 -32.01 -32.45 12.47
CA ARG A 9 -32.40 -31.89 11.16
C ARG A 9 -31.62 -32.60 10.04
N PRO A 10 -32.22 -32.90 8.87
CA PRO A 10 -31.62 -33.81 7.89
C PRO A 10 -30.56 -33.13 7.02
N SER A 11 -29.53 -33.91 6.67
CA SER A 11 -28.56 -33.56 5.63
C SER A 11 -29.24 -33.62 4.26
N TYR A 12 -28.97 -32.62 3.42
CA TYR A 12 -29.35 -32.66 2.02
C TYR A 12 -28.44 -33.66 1.29
N SER A 13 -28.98 -34.85 1.01
CA SER A 13 -28.46 -35.75 -0.03
C SER A 13 -29.48 -35.73 -1.16
N SER A 14 -29.15 -35.09 -2.27
CA SER A 14 -29.98 -35.06 -3.47
C SER A 14 -29.71 -36.31 -4.32
N THR A 15 -30.70 -37.19 -4.38
CA THR A 15 -30.77 -38.36 -5.26
C THR A 15 -30.80 -37.92 -6.73
N ILE A 16 -29.82 -38.36 -7.52
CA ILE A 16 -29.77 -38.16 -8.97
C ILE A 16 -30.75 -39.13 -9.64
N SER A 17 -31.78 -38.59 -10.29
CA SER A 17 -32.64 -39.28 -11.25
C SER A 17 -32.10 -39.01 -12.66
N SER A 18 -31.81 -40.08 -13.39
CA SER A 18 -31.29 -40.06 -14.77
C SER A 18 -32.38 -39.70 -15.79
N SER A 19 -32.19 -38.62 -16.55
CA SER A 19 -32.77 -38.50 -17.90
C SER A 19 -31.94 -37.57 -18.81
N SER A 20 -31.45 -38.18 -19.90
CA SER A 20 -30.98 -37.66 -21.20
C SER A 20 -30.31 -36.28 -21.28
N GLU A 21 -29.02 -36.32 -21.60
CA GLU A 21 -28.11 -35.25 -21.94
C GLU A 21 -28.52 -34.42 -23.18
N THR A 22 -28.57 -33.10 -23.01
CA THR A 22 -27.98 -32.18 -23.99
C THR A 22 -26.81 -31.48 -23.32
N ALA A 23 -25.61 -31.98 -23.59
CA ALA A 23 -24.37 -31.46 -23.03
C ALA A 23 -24.17 -29.98 -23.43
N ARG A 24 -24.46 -29.06 -22.52
CA ARG A 24 -23.96 -27.68 -22.60
C ARG A 24 -22.45 -27.75 -22.44
N LYS A 25 -21.72 -27.30 -23.47
CA LYS A 25 -20.25 -27.19 -23.44
C LYS A 25 -19.82 -26.44 -22.17
N PRO A 26 -18.83 -26.93 -21.41
CA PRO A 26 -18.29 -26.19 -20.28
C PRO A 26 -17.72 -24.89 -20.82
N HIS A 27 -18.21 -23.76 -20.32
CA HIS A 27 -17.56 -22.46 -20.56
C HIS A 27 -16.12 -22.63 -20.10
N GLY A 28 -15.16 -22.42 -21.01
CA GLY A 28 -13.74 -22.60 -20.71
C GLY A 28 -13.39 -21.83 -19.44
N LYS A 29 -12.77 -22.50 -18.45
CA LYS A 29 -12.26 -21.83 -17.25
C LYS A 29 -11.35 -20.70 -17.72
N GLU A 30 -11.80 -19.45 -17.60
CA GLU A 30 -10.94 -18.30 -17.79
C GLU A 30 -9.75 -18.48 -16.85
N ARG A 31 -8.52 -18.33 -17.37
CA ARG A 31 -7.33 -18.38 -16.53
C ARG A 31 -7.52 -17.29 -15.48
N LYS A 32 -7.49 -17.60 -14.18
CA LYS A 32 -7.69 -16.59 -13.13
C LYS A 32 -6.51 -15.61 -13.04
N PHE A 33 -5.31 -16.05 -13.44
CA PHE A 33 -4.06 -15.29 -13.35
C PHE A 33 -3.26 -15.25 -14.65
N THR A 34 -2.43 -14.22 -14.79
CA THR A 34 -1.38 -14.08 -15.80
C THR A 34 -0.06 -13.67 -15.13
N ILE A 35 1.08 -14.00 -15.74
CA ILE A 35 2.40 -13.59 -15.25
C ILE A 35 2.95 -12.51 -16.18
N LEU A 36 3.28 -11.34 -15.62
CA LEU A 36 3.89 -10.22 -16.33
C LEU A 36 5.20 -9.88 -15.64
N ASN A 37 6.32 -10.05 -16.36
CA ASN A 37 7.67 -9.72 -15.89
C ASN A 37 8.02 -10.37 -14.52
N GLY A 38 7.52 -11.58 -14.27
CA GLY A 38 7.75 -12.33 -13.03
C GLY A 38 6.69 -12.11 -11.95
N SER A 39 5.84 -11.09 -12.08
CA SER A 39 4.76 -10.77 -11.14
C SER A 39 3.43 -11.38 -11.56
N LYS A 40 2.62 -11.81 -10.59
CA LYS A 40 1.34 -12.48 -10.80
C LYS A 40 0.18 -11.49 -10.77
N PHE A 41 -0.56 -11.35 -11.87
CA PHE A 41 -1.74 -10.47 -11.97
C PHE A 41 -3.01 -11.28 -12.24
N HIS A 42 -4.18 -10.69 -12.01
CA HIS A 42 -5.43 -11.28 -12.51
C HIS A 42 -5.45 -11.28 -14.04
N ALA A 43 -6.15 -12.22 -14.67
CA ALA A 43 -6.18 -12.28 -16.14
C ALA A 43 -7.26 -11.39 -16.79
N TYR A 44 -8.11 -10.72 -16.00
CA TYR A 44 -9.12 -9.83 -16.54
C TYR A 44 -8.48 -8.63 -17.26
N GLY A 45 -9.08 -8.22 -18.39
CA GLY A 45 -8.72 -6.98 -19.05
C GLY A 45 -9.10 -5.76 -18.20
N ARG A 46 -8.40 -4.64 -18.43
CA ARG A 46 -8.60 -3.36 -17.74
C ARG A 46 -10.05 -2.88 -17.77
N ASP A 47 -10.80 -3.17 -18.84
CA ASP A 47 -12.22 -2.82 -19.00
C ASP A 47 -13.17 -3.65 -18.11
N LYS A 48 -12.70 -4.81 -17.63
CA LYS A 48 -13.47 -5.73 -16.79
C LYS A 48 -13.11 -5.62 -15.32
N ALA A 49 -11.81 -5.54 -15.02
CA ALA A 49 -11.30 -5.32 -13.68
C ALA A 49 -10.04 -4.44 -13.80
N PRO A 50 -10.11 -3.15 -13.45
CA PRO A 50 -8.99 -2.23 -13.57
C PRO A 50 -8.09 -2.24 -12.31
N TYR A 51 -7.86 -3.39 -11.67
CA TYR A 51 -7.01 -3.46 -10.48
C TYR A 51 -5.53 -3.53 -10.90
N PRO A 52 -4.67 -2.55 -10.52
CA PRO A 52 -3.33 -2.45 -11.09
C PRO A 52 -2.23 -3.19 -10.30
N LEU A 53 -2.55 -3.80 -9.15
CA LEU A 53 -1.54 -4.40 -8.28
C LEU A 53 -1.41 -5.91 -8.54
N PRO A 54 -0.21 -6.50 -8.39
CA PRO A 54 0.00 -7.93 -8.45
C PRO A 54 -0.41 -8.63 -7.14
N PHE A 55 -0.55 -9.95 -7.23
CA PHE A 55 -0.78 -10.89 -6.14
C PHE A 55 0.52 -11.61 -5.77
N ASP A 56 1.63 -10.88 -5.83
CA ASP A 56 2.93 -11.35 -5.35
C ASP A 56 2.92 -11.43 -3.83
N ARG A 57 3.76 -12.30 -3.26
CA ARG A 57 3.80 -12.55 -1.82
C ARG A 57 4.00 -11.27 -1.01
N GLU A 58 4.95 -10.41 -1.39
CA GLU A 58 5.21 -9.19 -0.62
C GLU A 58 4.03 -8.21 -0.65
N VAL A 59 3.23 -8.21 -1.73
CA VAL A 59 2.05 -7.36 -1.84
C VAL A 59 0.89 -7.93 -1.02
N LEU A 60 0.73 -9.25 -1.01
CA LEU A 60 -0.29 -9.92 -0.17
C LEU A 60 0.01 -9.76 1.32
N GLU A 61 1.26 -9.98 1.74
CA GLU A 61 1.70 -9.84 3.14
C GLU A 61 1.52 -8.40 3.67
N LEU A 62 1.60 -7.41 2.78
CA LEU A 62 1.36 -6.01 3.14
C LEU A 62 -0.07 -5.77 3.65
N TRP A 63 -1.04 -6.46 3.07
CA TRP A 63 -2.43 -6.39 3.52
C TRP A 63 -2.64 -7.08 4.87
N CYS A 64 -1.90 -8.15 5.18
CA CYS A 64 -1.88 -8.77 6.50
C CYS A 64 -1.35 -7.81 7.57
N ILE A 65 -0.27 -7.07 7.26
CA ILE A 65 0.28 -6.06 8.17
C ILE A 65 -0.74 -4.94 8.42
N ASP A 66 -1.40 -4.45 7.36
CA ASP A 66 -2.47 -3.46 7.49
C ASP A 66 -3.62 -3.97 8.35
N HIS A 67 -4.07 -5.20 8.15
CA HIS A 67 -5.10 -5.84 8.96
C HIS A 67 -4.71 -5.94 10.45
N ALA A 68 -3.48 -6.35 10.75
CA ALA A 68 -2.97 -6.42 12.12
C ALA A 68 -2.98 -5.04 12.80
N LEU A 69 -2.55 -3.99 12.09
CA LEU A 69 -2.59 -2.61 12.57
C LEU A 69 -4.03 -2.16 12.87
N ILE A 70 -4.98 -2.46 11.99
CA ILE A 70 -6.38 -2.06 12.13
C ILE A 70 -7.02 -2.77 13.33
N ILE A 71 -6.81 -4.08 13.50
CA ILE A 71 -7.30 -4.80 14.69
C ILE A 71 -6.73 -4.20 15.95
N GLN A 72 -5.42 -3.91 15.97
CA GLN A 72 -4.77 -3.34 17.14
C GLN A 72 -5.36 -1.97 17.49
N ALA A 73 -5.57 -1.10 16.49
CA ALA A 73 -6.19 0.21 16.68
C ALA A 73 -7.67 0.10 17.09
N CYS A 74 -8.42 -0.86 16.55
CA CYS A 74 -9.83 -1.06 16.88
C CYS A 74 -10.03 -1.78 18.22
N SER A 75 -9.00 -2.48 18.73
CA SER A 75 -9.09 -3.43 19.85
C SER A 75 -10.18 -4.51 19.68
N ASN A 76 -10.70 -4.68 18.46
CA ASN A 76 -11.78 -5.61 18.11
C ASN A 76 -11.70 -5.98 16.61
N VAL A 77 -12.60 -6.84 16.13
CA VAL A 77 -12.74 -7.18 14.69
C VAL A 77 -13.64 -6.23 13.93
N SER A 78 -14.39 -5.35 14.60
CA SER A 78 -15.29 -4.40 13.96
C SER A 78 -15.33 -3.12 14.78
N PHE A 79 -15.51 -2.00 14.06
CA PHE A 79 -15.72 -0.69 14.66
C PHE A 79 -17.16 -0.51 15.19
N VAL A 80 -18.04 -1.47 14.90
CA VAL A 80 -19.40 -1.53 15.43
C VAL A 80 -19.41 -2.26 16.76
N ASP A 81 -19.87 -1.58 17.83
CA ASP A 81 -20.16 -2.23 19.10
C ASP A 81 -21.53 -2.94 19.04
N PHE A 82 -21.49 -4.26 18.91
CA PHE A 82 -22.67 -5.11 18.89
C PHE A 82 -23.27 -5.38 20.29
N LYS A 83 -22.67 -4.89 21.39
CA LYS A 83 -23.16 -5.06 22.77
C LYS A 83 -23.51 -6.51 23.13
N GLY A 84 -22.69 -7.45 22.65
CA GLY A 84 -22.89 -8.90 22.82
C GLY A 84 -23.82 -9.57 21.80
N ASN A 85 -24.57 -8.81 20.99
CA ASN A 85 -25.43 -9.32 19.93
C ASN A 85 -24.68 -9.38 18.59
N THR A 86 -23.63 -10.19 18.54
CA THR A 86 -22.78 -10.33 17.35
C THR A 86 -23.58 -10.82 16.13
N PRO A 87 -23.18 -10.43 14.91
CA PRO A 87 -23.85 -10.85 13.68
C PRO A 87 -23.86 -12.38 13.54
N LYS A 88 -24.85 -12.91 12.80
CA LYS A 88 -24.98 -14.36 12.53
C LYS A 88 -24.46 -14.74 11.15
N ARG A 89 -24.46 -13.81 10.20
CA ARG A 89 -23.87 -13.97 8.87
C ARG A 89 -23.18 -12.69 8.41
N CYS A 90 -21.89 -12.79 8.11
CA CYS A 90 -21.06 -11.67 7.65
C CYS A 90 -20.56 -11.87 6.23
N LEU A 91 -20.45 -10.77 5.48
CA LEU A 91 -19.76 -10.73 4.19
C LEU A 91 -18.52 -9.84 4.30
N ASP A 92 -17.38 -10.36 3.86
CA ASP A 92 -16.13 -9.63 3.67
C ASP A 92 -15.88 -9.43 2.16
N LEU A 93 -16.10 -8.22 1.66
CA LEU A 93 -16.00 -7.91 0.24
C LEU A 93 -14.59 -7.41 -0.10
N GLY A 94 -13.92 -8.11 -1.03
CA GLY A 94 -12.49 -7.92 -1.29
C GLY A 94 -11.65 -8.52 -0.17
N THR A 95 -11.99 -9.75 0.25
CA THR A 95 -11.43 -10.39 1.45
C THR A 95 -9.90 -10.61 1.38
N GLY A 96 -9.29 -10.56 0.20
CA GLY A 96 -7.86 -10.76 0.02
C GLY A 96 -7.44 -12.15 0.49
N LEU A 97 -6.48 -12.24 1.42
CA LEU A 97 -6.06 -13.52 2.01
C LEU A 97 -7.08 -14.11 3.00
N GLY A 98 -8.08 -13.33 3.42
CA GLY A 98 -9.12 -13.76 4.36
C GLY A 98 -8.80 -13.53 5.84
N ASP A 99 -7.79 -12.71 6.17
CA ASP A 99 -7.32 -12.51 7.54
C ASP A 99 -8.43 -12.01 8.48
N TRP A 100 -9.21 -11.01 8.04
CA TRP A 100 -10.35 -10.50 8.80
C TRP A 100 -11.40 -11.57 9.04
N THR A 101 -11.77 -12.29 7.98
CA THR A 101 -12.76 -13.36 8.07
C THR A 101 -12.33 -14.43 9.08
N VAL A 102 -11.06 -14.84 9.07
CA VAL A 102 -10.53 -15.83 10.01
C VAL A 102 -10.51 -15.30 11.44
N ASP A 103 -10.07 -14.06 11.66
CA ASP A 103 -10.01 -13.46 12.99
C ASP A 103 -11.38 -13.16 13.58
N ALA A 104 -12.32 -12.72 12.75
CA ALA A 104 -13.71 -12.51 13.13
C ALA A 104 -14.36 -13.84 13.47
N ALA A 105 -14.10 -14.91 12.72
CA ALA A 105 -14.58 -16.24 13.05
C ALA A 105 -14.07 -16.75 14.40
N LYS A 106 -12.84 -16.43 14.81
CA LYS A 106 -12.34 -16.75 16.17
C LYS A 106 -13.12 -16.02 17.27
N ARG A 107 -13.53 -14.77 17.02
CA ARG A 107 -14.17 -13.90 18.04
C ARG A 107 -15.70 -14.01 18.07
N TRP A 108 -16.32 -14.38 16.96
CA TRP A 108 -17.77 -14.56 16.82
C TRP A 108 -18.08 -16.03 16.52
N PRO A 109 -18.16 -16.90 17.55
CA PRO A 109 -18.30 -18.35 17.37
C PRO A 109 -19.65 -18.76 16.75
N ASP A 110 -20.69 -17.95 16.93
CA ASP A 110 -22.04 -18.19 16.42
C ASP A 110 -22.31 -17.54 15.04
N CYS A 111 -21.28 -17.01 14.39
CA CYS A 111 -21.37 -16.35 13.09
C CYS A 111 -20.85 -17.24 11.96
N THR A 112 -21.45 -17.13 10.77
CA THR A 112 -20.92 -17.67 9.52
C THR A 112 -20.40 -16.54 8.63
N PHE A 113 -19.38 -16.83 7.84
CA PHE A 113 -18.65 -15.83 7.08
C PHE A 113 -18.55 -16.22 5.62
N VAL A 114 -18.75 -15.24 4.75
CA VAL A 114 -18.47 -15.35 3.33
C VAL A 114 -17.39 -14.34 3.00
N GLY A 115 -16.24 -14.81 2.53
CA GLY A 115 -15.23 -13.95 1.93
C GLY A 115 -15.39 -13.94 0.42
N PHE A 116 -15.67 -12.78 -0.15
CA PHE A 116 -15.83 -12.61 -1.60
C PHE A 116 -14.62 -11.88 -2.19
N ASP A 117 -14.00 -12.44 -3.23
CA ASP A 117 -12.87 -11.80 -3.91
C ASP A 117 -12.91 -12.00 -5.43
N LEU A 118 -12.13 -11.20 -6.16
CA LEU A 118 -11.95 -11.34 -7.59
C LEU A 118 -11.20 -12.64 -7.95
N VAL A 119 -10.23 -13.03 -7.12
CA VAL A 119 -9.33 -14.16 -7.37
C VAL A 119 -9.14 -15.04 -6.15
N ASP A 120 -8.68 -16.25 -6.42
CA ASP A 120 -8.44 -17.30 -5.43
C ASP A 120 -7.03 -17.20 -4.87
N VAL A 121 -6.90 -16.44 -3.77
CA VAL A 121 -5.65 -16.23 -3.03
C VAL A 121 -5.79 -16.53 -1.54
N GLN A 122 -7.00 -16.85 -1.07
CA GLN A 122 -7.33 -16.98 0.34
C GLN A 122 -6.58 -18.15 1.00
N ILE A 123 -6.42 -18.08 2.31
CA ILE A 123 -5.88 -19.19 3.09
C ILE A 123 -6.71 -20.48 2.86
N PRO A 124 -6.06 -21.62 2.56
CA PRO A 124 -6.79 -22.87 2.37
C PRO A 124 -7.48 -23.30 3.68
N LEU A 125 -8.80 -23.49 3.65
CA LEU A 125 -9.58 -23.76 4.87
C LEU A 125 -9.11 -25.00 5.63
N PHE A 126 -8.52 -25.99 4.96
CA PHE A 126 -8.00 -27.20 5.61
C PHE A 126 -6.82 -26.93 6.55
N THR A 127 -6.15 -25.77 6.45
CA THR A 127 -5.06 -25.39 7.37
C THR A 127 -5.58 -24.77 8.67
N LEU A 128 -6.89 -24.48 8.75
CA LEU A 128 -7.53 -23.91 9.93
C LEU A 128 -8.14 -24.99 10.81
N HIS A 129 -8.34 -24.68 12.09
CA HIS A 129 -9.08 -25.58 12.97
C HIS A 129 -10.52 -25.79 12.44
N GLN A 130 -11.02 -27.03 12.53
CA GLN A 130 -12.30 -27.41 11.92
C GLN A 130 -13.49 -26.55 12.38
N SER A 131 -13.51 -26.09 13.63
CA SER A 131 -14.57 -25.22 14.17
C SER A 131 -14.59 -23.79 13.60
N ILE A 132 -13.50 -23.37 12.96
CA ILE A 132 -13.38 -22.11 12.24
C ILE A 132 -13.67 -22.36 10.76
N ALA A 133 -12.99 -23.35 10.18
CA ALA A 133 -13.09 -23.69 8.77
C ALA A 133 -14.54 -24.00 8.33
N SER A 134 -15.33 -24.69 9.14
CA SER A 134 -16.71 -25.06 8.81
C SER A 134 -17.69 -23.90 8.72
N ARG A 135 -17.29 -22.69 9.13
CA ARG A 135 -18.13 -21.48 9.15
C ARG A 135 -17.69 -20.44 8.12
N ILE A 136 -16.65 -20.73 7.34
CA ILE A 136 -16.11 -19.81 6.33
C ILE A 136 -16.37 -20.38 4.94
N GLU A 137 -16.85 -19.54 4.04
CA GLU A 137 -17.02 -19.83 2.63
C GLU A 137 -16.23 -18.81 1.78
N TRP A 138 -15.39 -19.31 0.87
CA TRP A 138 -14.70 -18.47 -0.11
C TRP A 138 -15.48 -18.45 -1.43
N VAL A 139 -15.87 -17.27 -1.89
CA VAL A 139 -16.62 -17.06 -3.13
C VAL A 139 -15.80 -16.16 -4.05
N HIS A 140 -15.68 -16.55 -5.33
CA HIS A 140 -14.93 -15.77 -6.31
C HIS A 140 -15.83 -15.24 -7.41
N GLY A 141 -15.70 -13.96 -7.72
CA GLY A 141 -16.41 -13.34 -8.82
C GLY A 141 -16.01 -11.90 -9.06
N ASN A 142 -16.43 -11.35 -10.20
CA ASN A 142 -16.20 -9.95 -10.53
C ASN A 142 -17.48 -9.14 -10.28
N PHE A 143 -17.57 -8.53 -9.09
CA PHE A 143 -18.72 -7.69 -8.72
C PHE A 143 -18.83 -6.42 -9.58
N LEU A 144 -17.83 -6.02 -10.38
CA LEU A 144 -17.98 -4.90 -11.32
C LEU A 144 -18.78 -5.27 -12.59
N ARG A 145 -19.00 -6.57 -12.81
CA ARG A 145 -19.58 -7.13 -14.04
C ARG A 145 -20.88 -7.88 -13.81
N ALA A 146 -21.09 -8.41 -12.62
CA ALA A 146 -22.30 -9.14 -12.25
C ALA A 146 -22.72 -8.75 -10.84
N LYS A 147 -24.01 -8.92 -10.55
CA LYS A 147 -24.54 -8.87 -9.19
C LYS A 147 -23.84 -9.90 -8.31
N LEU A 148 -23.78 -9.63 -7.02
CA LEU A 148 -23.30 -10.59 -6.04
C LEU A 148 -24.24 -11.81 -6.04
N PRO A 149 -23.71 -13.05 -5.96
CA PRO A 149 -24.48 -14.28 -6.05
C PRO A 149 -25.15 -14.61 -4.71
N PHE A 150 -25.76 -13.61 -4.07
CA PHE A 150 -26.37 -13.67 -2.75
C PHE A 150 -27.81 -13.17 -2.82
N GLU A 151 -28.65 -13.72 -1.96
CA GLU A 151 -30.06 -13.33 -1.86
C GLU A 151 -30.20 -11.93 -1.25
N ASP A 152 -31.37 -11.33 -1.44
CA ASP A 152 -31.73 -10.08 -0.74
C ASP A 152 -31.77 -10.33 0.78
N ASP A 153 -31.36 -9.35 1.58
CA ASP A 153 -31.40 -9.42 3.04
C ASP A 153 -30.70 -10.68 3.63
N GLU A 154 -29.54 -11.07 3.09
CA GLU A 154 -28.80 -12.27 3.51
C GLU A 154 -27.84 -12.03 4.70
N PHE A 155 -27.15 -10.89 4.73
CA PHE A 155 -26.07 -10.61 5.69
C PHE A 155 -26.51 -9.68 6.81
N ASP A 156 -26.05 -9.92 8.04
CA ASP A 156 -26.26 -9.02 9.18
C ASP A 156 -25.19 -7.91 9.25
N HIS A 157 -23.99 -8.20 8.72
CA HIS A 157 -22.87 -7.27 8.70
C HIS A 157 -22.05 -7.41 7.42
N ILE A 158 -21.66 -6.29 6.82
CA ILE A 158 -20.75 -6.24 5.67
C ILE A 158 -19.48 -5.49 6.05
N ARG A 159 -18.34 -6.07 5.70
CA ARG A 159 -17.02 -5.48 5.86
C ARG A 159 -16.36 -5.24 4.50
N ILE A 160 -15.73 -4.08 4.33
CA ILE A 160 -14.99 -3.72 3.11
C ILE A 160 -13.68 -3.03 3.46
N GLN A 161 -12.55 -3.51 2.94
CA GLN A 161 -11.27 -2.81 3.06
C GLN A 161 -10.43 -2.83 1.79
N GLY A 162 -9.87 -1.67 1.45
CA GLY A 162 -8.79 -1.57 0.47
C GLY A 162 -9.19 -1.92 -0.96
N ILE A 163 -10.50 -1.91 -1.30
CA ILE A 163 -10.95 -2.24 -2.66
C ILE A 163 -10.84 -1.04 -3.60
N SER A 164 -10.73 0.18 -3.07
CA SER A 164 -10.74 1.43 -3.85
C SER A 164 -9.72 1.47 -4.99
N PHE A 165 -8.58 0.79 -4.85
CA PHE A 165 -7.57 0.63 -5.90
C PHE A 165 -8.06 -0.13 -7.14
N GLY A 166 -9.24 -0.73 -7.13
CA GLY A 166 -9.82 -1.48 -8.25
C GLY A 166 -11.23 -1.05 -8.65
N ILE A 167 -11.81 -0.02 -8.02
CA ILE A 167 -13.20 0.42 -8.29
C ILE A 167 -13.19 1.72 -9.10
N PRO A 168 -13.70 1.71 -10.34
CA PRO A 168 -13.95 2.96 -11.06
C PRO A 168 -14.92 3.86 -10.31
N GLU A 169 -14.68 5.16 -10.29
CA GLU A 169 -15.45 6.12 -9.50
C GLU A 169 -16.96 6.06 -9.80
N ASN A 170 -17.33 5.88 -11.07
CA ASN A 170 -18.71 5.78 -11.51
C ASN A 170 -19.41 4.47 -11.11
N LYS A 171 -18.73 3.53 -10.46
CA LYS A 171 -19.28 2.23 -10.00
C LYS A 171 -19.66 2.21 -8.53
N TRP A 172 -19.24 3.19 -7.73
CA TRP A 172 -19.49 3.19 -6.28
C TRP A 172 -20.97 3.16 -5.91
N VAL A 173 -21.81 3.99 -6.54
CA VAL A 173 -23.26 4.01 -6.25
C VAL A 173 -23.88 2.65 -6.53
N TRP A 174 -23.58 2.05 -7.69
CA TRP A 174 -24.11 0.74 -8.04
C TRP A 174 -23.64 -0.34 -7.07
N LEU A 175 -22.37 -0.31 -6.67
CA LEU A 175 -21.81 -1.28 -5.73
C LEU A 175 -22.49 -1.16 -4.36
N TYR A 176 -22.65 0.06 -3.84
CA TYR A 176 -23.33 0.26 -2.56
C TYR A 176 -24.81 -0.13 -2.61
N GLU A 177 -25.52 0.11 -3.71
CA GLU A 177 -26.90 -0.36 -3.88
C GLU A 177 -26.98 -1.90 -3.86
N GLU A 178 -26.03 -2.57 -4.51
CA GLU A 178 -25.94 -4.02 -4.47
C GLU A 178 -25.60 -4.55 -3.07
N LEU A 179 -24.75 -3.85 -2.32
CA LEU A 179 -24.44 -4.19 -0.93
C LEU A 179 -25.63 -3.95 0.00
N ARG A 180 -26.38 -2.86 -0.21
CA ARG A 180 -27.63 -2.57 0.50
C ARG A 180 -28.70 -3.62 0.22
N ARG A 181 -28.73 -4.20 -0.99
CA ARG A 181 -29.64 -5.30 -1.36
C ARG A 181 -29.37 -6.56 -0.53
N VAL A 182 -28.11 -6.97 -0.42
CA VAL A 182 -27.73 -8.21 0.29
C VAL A 182 -27.61 -8.02 1.81
N LEU A 183 -27.49 -6.78 2.29
CA LEU A 183 -27.50 -6.44 3.70
C LEU A 183 -28.94 -6.45 4.22
N LYS A 184 -29.21 -7.15 5.33
CA LYS A 184 -30.52 -7.13 5.99
C LYS A 184 -30.93 -5.73 6.42
N HIS A 185 -32.24 -5.52 6.51
CA HIS A 185 -32.77 -4.38 7.25
C HIS A 185 -32.23 -4.35 8.69
N GLY A 186 -31.71 -3.19 9.10
CA GLY A 186 -31.02 -3.00 10.39
C GLY A 186 -29.59 -3.56 10.43
N GLY A 187 -29.13 -4.24 9.38
CA GLY A 187 -27.76 -4.70 9.24
C GLY A 187 -26.77 -3.55 9.11
N THR A 188 -25.52 -3.80 9.50
CA THR A 188 -24.47 -2.78 9.52
C THR A 188 -23.44 -3.00 8.41
N ILE A 189 -22.83 -1.92 7.95
CA ILE A 189 -21.73 -1.96 6.99
C ILE A 189 -20.60 -1.07 7.50
N GLU A 190 -19.37 -1.57 7.46
CA GLU A 190 -18.18 -0.77 7.71
C GLU A 190 -17.20 -0.84 6.52
N HIS A 191 -16.70 0.32 6.11
CA HIS A 191 -15.85 0.50 4.94
C HIS A 191 -14.61 1.30 5.32
N LEU A 192 -13.45 0.67 5.19
CA LEU A 192 -12.15 1.28 5.48
C LEU A 192 -11.29 1.37 4.22
N GLU A 193 -10.86 2.57 3.85
CA GLU A 193 -10.06 2.79 2.64
C GLU A 193 -8.86 3.68 2.91
N ALA A 194 -7.80 3.46 2.13
CA ALA A 194 -6.62 4.31 2.12
C ALA A 194 -6.45 4.97 0.75
N ASP A 195 -5.95 6.19 0.74
CA ASP A 195 -5.68 6.90 -0.51
C ASP A 195 -4.43 6.34 -1.21
N ALA A 196 -4.44 6.40 -2.54
CA ALA A 196 -3.28 6.14 -3.38
C ALA A 196 -2.36 7.37 -3.37
N ILE A 197 -1.40 7.38 -2.44
CA ILE A 197 -0.45 8.49 -2.27
C ILE A 197 0.93 8.05 -2.76
N PHE A 198 1.59 8.89 -3.57
CA PHE A 198 3.00 8.74 -3.90
C PHE A 198 3.86 9.45 -2.83
N PRO A 199 4.68 8.74 -2.04
CA PRO A 199 5.52 9.40 -1.03
C PRO A 199 6.65 10.21 -1.67
N ILE A 200 6.51 11.53 -1.68
CA ILE A 200 7.53 12.42 -2.23
C ILE A 200 8.73 12.51 -1.30
N LEU A 201 9.92 12.20 -1.85
CA LEU A 201 11.19 12.51 -1.21
C LEU A 201 11.58 13.95 -1.54
N PRO A 202 11.71 14.84 -0.53
CA PRO A 202 11.97 16.25 -0.78
C PRO A 202 13.41 16.46 -1.28
N ARG A 203 13.63 17.52 -2.06
CA ARG A 203 14.94 17.81 -2.66
C ARG A 203 16.04 17.99 -1.64
N TRP A 204 15.75 18.62 -0.50
CA TRP A 204 16.72 18.76 0.60
C TRP A 204 17.25 17.39 1.08
N PHE A 205 16.49 16.30 0.90
CA PHE A 205 16.90 14.95 1.23
C PHE A 205 17.63 14.27 0.07
N THR A 206 17.12 14.37 -1.17
CA THR A 206 17.69 13.65 -2.33
C THR A 206 18.93 14.31 -2.92
N GLU A 207 19.04 15.64 -2.87
CA GLU A 207 20.18 16.35 -3.45
C GLU A 207 21.52 15.97 -2.82
N PRO A 208 21.67 15.95 -1.48
CA PRO A 208 22.90 15.46 -0.85
C PRO A 208 23.20 14.00 -1.22
N LEU A 209 22.18 13.12 -1.23
CA LEU A 209 22.34 11.71 -1.58
C LEU A 209 22.93 11.52 -2.99
N HIS A 210 22.53 12.38 -3.93
CA HIS A 210 22.90 12.26 -5.34
C HIS A 210 24.05 13.19 -5.74
N ALA A 211 24.49 14.10 -4.87
CA ALA A 211 25.63 14.97 -5.11
C ALA A 211 26.86 14.15 -5.54
N ARG A 212 27.05 12.98 -4.95
CA ARG A 212 28.15 12.04 -5.25
C ARG A 212 28.10 11.44 -6.66
N THR A 213 26.92 11.02 -7.11
CA THR A 213 26.73 10.36 -8.41
C THR A 213 27.05 11.29 -9.59
N ARG A 214 26.84 12.60 -9.42
CA ARG A 214 27.16 13.61 -10.45
C ARG A 214 28.66 13.84 -10.63
N TYR A 215 29.48 13.61 -9.61
CA TYR A 215 30.94 13.81 -9.67
C TYR A 215 31.74 12.55 -10.03
N MET A 216 31.12 11.36 -10.04
CA MET A 216 31.79 10.10 -10.37
C MET A 216 31.47 9.55 -11.77
N SER A 217 30.76 10.29 -12.63
CA SER A 217 30.59 9.89 -14.03
C SER A 217 31.94 9.98 -14.75
N PRO A 218 32.50 8.87 -15.29
CA PRO A 218 33.81 8.88 -15.93
C PRO A 218 33.67 9.43 -17.35
N SER A 219 33.51 10.75 -17.48
CA SER A 219 33.88 11.43 -18.71
C SER A 219 35.32 11.88 -18.57
N SER A 220 36.22 11.11 -19.16
CA SER A 220 37.60 11.50 -19.44
C SER A 220 37.60 12.70 -20.40
N ALA A 221 37.46 13.90 -19.87
CA ALA A 221 37.78 15.13 -20.57
C ALA A 221 38.59 16.04 -19.63
N PRO A 222 39.76 16.53 -20.07
CA PRO A 222 40.58 17.43 -19.24
C PRO A 222 39.84 18.73 -18.99
N LEU A 223 40.08 19.32 -17.81
CA LEU A 223 39.61 20.64 -17.37
C LEU A 223 39.55 21.62 -18.55
N ARG A 224 38.34 21.92 -19.03
CA ARG A 224 38.08 23.07 -19.89
C ARG A 224 37.49 24.18 -19.01
N SER A 225 38.00 25.39 -19.20
CA SER A 225 37.61 26.62 -18.52
C SER A 225 36.09 26.89 -18.53
N PRO A 226 35.56 27.62 -17.54
CA PRO A 226 34.13 27.84 -17.38
C PRO A 226 33.65 28.86 -18.41
N THR A 227 33.17 28.39 -19.57
CA THR A 227 32.47 29.27 -20.52
C THR A 227 31.44 28.53 -21.34
N THR A 228 30.43 28.00 -20.68
CA THR A 228 29.04 27.92 -21.20
C THR A 228 28.13 27.59 -20.01
N PRO A 229 26.99 28.26 -19.79
CA PRO A 229 26.04 27.82 -18.79
C PRO A 229 25.61 26.40 -19.17
N ALA A 230 25.77 25.45 -18.25
CA ALA A 230 25.10 24.16 -18.37
C ALA A 230 23.62 24.42 -18.62
N ALA A 231 23.00 23.62 -19.49
CA ALA A 231 21.57 23.66 -19.75
C ALA A 231 20.80 23.87 -18.44
N ASP A 232 19.86 24.82 -18.44
CA ASP A 232 19.11 25.23 -17.25
C ASP A 232 18.71 24.00 -16.42
N PRO A 233 18.91 24.03 -15.08
CA PRO A 233 18.56 22.90 -14.24
C PRO A 233 17.11 22.54 -14.48
N VAL A 234 16.88 21.29 -14.89
CA VAL A 234 15.57 20.71 -15.15
C VAL A 234 14.63 21.08 -14.00
N CYS A 235 13.60 21.87 -14.32
CA CYS A 235 12.68 22.46 -13.34
C CYS A 235 11.59 21.45 -12.94
N THR A 236 11.97 20.27 -12.46
CA THR A 236 11.03 19.34 -11.84
C THR A 236 10.79 19.72 -10.39
N SER A 237 9.60 19.41 -9.86
CA SER A 237 9.23 19.69 -8.46
C SER A 237 10.11 18.88 -7.50
N HIS A 238 10.36 17.61 -7.80
CA HIS A 238 11.25 16.70 -7.08
C HIS A 238 11.92 15.70 -8.03
N GLU A 239 12.88 14.92 -7.52
CA GLU A 239 13.72 13.99 -8.31
C GLU A 239 12.90 12.93 -9.08
N TYR A 240 11.79 12.48 -8.48
CA TYR A 240 10.98 11.36 -8.94
C TYR A 240 9.64 11.78 -9.56
N GLU A 241 9.51 13.02 -10.04
CA GLU A 241 8.25 13.58 -10.56
C GLU A 241 7.65 12.73 -11.69
N LEU A 242 8.47 12.12 -12.55
CA LEU A 242 7.97 11.20 -13.59
C LEU A 242 7.26 9.99 -12.97
N LEU A 243 7.82 9.41 -11.90
CA LEU A 243 7.19 8.26 -11.23
C LEU A 243 5.89 8.67 -10.54
N GLU A 244 5.87 9.84 -9.90
CA GLU A 244 4.65 10.41 -9.31
C GLU A 244 3.55 10.55 -10.38
N LYS A 245 3.88 11.18 -11.50
CA LYS A 245 2.95 11.37 -12.61
C LYS A 245 2.42 10.06 -13.17
N LEU A 246 3.31 9.10 -13.46
CA LEU A 246 2.92 7.78 -13.95
C LEU A 246 2.04 7.03 -12.94
N PHE A 247 2.34 7.16 -11.65
CA PHE A 247 1.55 6.55 -10.57
C PHE A 247 0.11 7.08 -10.57
N TYR A 248 -0.09 8.39 -10.70
CA TYR A 248 -1.44 8.97 -10.77
C TYR A 248 -2.14 8.70 -12.11
N GLU A 249 -1.42 8.72 -13.23
CA GLU A 249 -1.96 8.38 -14.55
C GLU A 249 -2.52 6.95 -14.59
N VAL A 250 -1.94 6.01 -13.83
CA VAL A 250 -2.47 4.64 -13.69
C VAL A 250 -3.91 4.65 -13.22
N PHE A 251 -4.22 5.42 -12.17
CA PHE A 251 -5.56 5.51 -11.58
C PHE A 251 -6.50 6.31 -12.47
N GLU A 252 -6.05 7.46 -12.97
CA GLU A 252 -6.84 8.35 -13.85
C GLU A 252 -7.32 7.61 -15.11
N ASN A 253 -6.41 6.96 -15.83
CA ASN A 253 -6.75 6.24 -17.06
C ASN A 253 -7.55 4.94 -16.78
N ARG A 254 -7.65 4.52 -15.50
CA ARG A 254 -8.51 3.42 -15.03
C ARG A 254 -9.86 3.92 -14.49
N PHE A 255 -10.12 5.23 -14.56
CA PHE A 255 -11.28 5.90 -13.94
C PHE A 255 -11.38 5.66 -12.42
N ILE A 256 -10.25 5.41 -11.77
CA ILE A 256 -10.17 5.17 -10.32
C ILE A 256 -9.75 6.49 -9.66
N ASN A 257 -10.45 6.87 -8.59
CA ASN A 257 -10.11 8.05 -7.83
C ASN A 257 -8.98 7.71 -6.83
N PRO A 258 -7.80 8.34 -6.91
CA PRO A 258 -6.70 8.06 -5.99
C PRO A 258 -6.95 8.60 -4.57
N ILE A 259 -7.92 9.50 -4.39
CA ILE A 259 -8.29 10.11 -3.10
C ILE A 259 -9.68 9.62 -2.70
N ALA A 260 -9.79 8.30 -2.51
CA ALA A 260 -11.03 7.65 -2.12
C ALA A 260 -11.62 8.24 -0.83
N SER A 261 -10.76 8.67 0.10
CA SER A 261 -11.15 9.29 1.36
C SER A 261 -12.07 10.51 1.21
N ALA A 262 -11.91 11.26 0.10
CA ALA A 262 -12.66 12.48 -0.18
C ALA A 262 -14.05 12.20 -0.80
N ILE A 263 -14.18 11.14 -1.60
CA ILE A 263 -15.40 10.88 -2.38
C ILE A 263 -16.35 9.88 -1.71
N LEU A 264 -15.82 8.91 -0.96
CA LEU A 264 -16.62 7.82 -0.42
C LEU A 264 -17.73 8.27 0.54
N PRO A 265 -17.52 9.26 1.45
CA PRO A 265 -18.58 9.68 2.36
C PRO A 265 -19.86 10.12 1.65
N ARG A 266 -19.72 10.77 0.49
CA ARG A 266 -20.87 11.21 -0.31
C ARG A 266 -21.64 10.03 -0.89
N TYR A 267 -20.95 9.09 -1.55
CA TYR A 267 -21.59 7.92 -2.16
C TYR A 267 -22.18 6.99 -1.09
N PHE A 268 -21.47 6.81 0.02
CA PHE A 268 -21.88 5.95 1.12
C PHE A 268 -23.13 6.50 1.83
N SER A 269 -23.16 7.81 2.13
CA SER A 269 -24.31 8.46 2.79
C SER A 269 -25.54 8.60 1.90
N ALA A 270 -25.39 8.45 0.58
CA ALA A 270 -26.52 8.42 -0.34
C ALA A 270 -27.31 7.11 -0.28
N VAL A 271 -26.69 6.02 0.19
CA VAL A 271 -27.26 4.67 0.16
C VAL A 271 -27.59 4.14 1.56
N PHE A 272 -26.74 4.44 2.55
CA PHE A 272 -26.90 3.97 3.93
C PHE A 272 -27.41 5.07 4.86
N SER A 273 -28.08 4.64 5.94
CA SER A 273 -28.61 5.52 6.99
C SER A 273 -27.73 5.47 8.24
N HIS A 274 -27.91 6.44 9.15
CA HIS A 274 -27.10 6.58 10.37
C HIS A 274 -25.60 6.52 10.10
N VAL A 275 -25.16 7.18 9.03
CA VAL A 275 -23.78 7.14 8.59
C VAL A 275 -22.89 7.84 9.61
N VAL A 276 -21.86 7.12 10.04
CA VAL A 276 -20.78 7.62 10.86
C VAL A 276 -19.52 7.67 10.01
N SER A 277 -18.92 8.86 9.94
CA SER A 277 -17.69 9.08 9.19
C SER A 277 -16.82 10.06 9.99
N PRO A 278 -15.89 9.58 10.86
CA PRO A 278 -14.95 10.45 11.61
C PRO A 278 -14.07 11.35 10.71
N PRO A 279 -13.08 12.11 11.18
CA PRO A 279 -12.10 12.72 10.28
C PRO A 279 -11.24 11.70 9.54
N VAL A 280 -10.59 12.13 8.45
CA VAL A 280 -9.57 11.32 7.77
C VAL A 280 -8.35 11.18 8.68
N LEU A 281 -7.96 9.95 8.99
CA LEU A 281 -6.76 9.65 9.75
C LEU A 281 -5.55 9.91 8.86
N THR A 282 -4.73 10.90 9.22
CA THR A 282 -3.56 11.32 8.44
C THR A 282 -2.28 10.96 9.18
N PHE A 283 -1.39 10.22 8.52
CA PHE A 283 -0.09 9.84 9.07
C PHE A 283 1.00 10.74 8.48
N PRO A 284 1.71 11.52 9.32
CA PRO A 284 2.78 12.38 8.85
C PRO A 284 3.94 11.55 8.29
N MET A 285 4.79 12.21 7.51
CA MET A 285 6.09 11.64 7.14
C MET A 285 6.91 11.42 8.43
N PRO A 286 7.53 10.24 8.64
CA PRO A 286 8.34 10.00 9.83
C PRO A 286 9.52 10.98 9.92
N PRO A 287 10.05 11.22 11.14
CA PRO A 287 11.27 12.01 11.29
C PRO A 287 12.42 11.38 10.48
N LEU A 288 13.52 12.12 10.31
CA LEU A 288 14.74 11.51 9.79
C LEU A 288 15.35 10.66 10.91
N ALA A 289 15.58 9.37 10.65
CA ALA A 289 16.23 8.50 11.61
C ALA A 289 17.61 9.07 11.99
N PRO A 290 18.07 8.83 13.24
CA PRO A 290 19.48 9.02 13.54
C PRO A 290 20.29 8.19 12.56
N LEU A 291 21.52 8.59 12.31
CA LEU A 291 22.40 7.83 11.43
C LEU A 291 23.02 6.66 12.15
N GLU A 292 23.26 5.60 11.40
CA GLU A 292 23.86 4.38 11.93
C GLU A 292 25.28 4.70 12.42
N PRO A 293 25.72 4.12 13.56
CA PRO A 293 27.11 4.27 14.01
C PRO A 293 28.08 3.78 12.93
N LEU A 294 29.22 4.48 12.81
CA LEU A 294 30.27 4.06 11.88
C LEU A 294 30.78 2.66 12.26
N PRO A 295 30.93 1.73 11.31
CA PRO A 295 31.51 0.43 11.57
C PRO A 295 32.96 0.55 12.06
N SER A 296 33.39 -0.42 12.87
CA SER A 296 34.74 -0.54 13.41
C SER A 296 35.79 -0.43 12.28
N GLN A 297 36.71 0.54 12.37
CA GLN A 297 37.76 0.70 11.36
C GLN A 297 38.73 -0.49 11.36
N ILE A 298 39.19 -0.92 10.19
CA ILE A 298 40.26 -1.92 10.07
C ILE A 298 41.57 -1.31 10.58
N GLY A 299 41.94 -1.66 11.82
CA GLY A 299 43.32 -1.78 12.27
C GLY A 299 43.89 -0.64 13.13
N ALA A 300 44.10 -0.96 14.42
CA ALA A 300 45.41 -0.82 15.06
C ALA A 300 45.70 -2.13 15.82
N PRO A 301 46.91 -2.71 15.74
CA PRO A 301 47.24 -3.92 16.50
C PRO A 301 47.42 -3.57 17.99
N ASN A 302 46.78 -4.35 18.86
CA ASN A 302 46.99 -4.45 20.31
C ASN A 302 47.38 -3.17 21.08
N GLY A 303 46.39 -2.54 21.69
CA GLY A 303 46.57 -1.56 22.77
C GLY A 303 45.58 -1.84 23.89
N ILE A 304 46.10 -2.15 25.08
CA ILE A 304 45.42 -2.53 26.31
C ILE A 304 44.24 -1.59 26.64
N SER A 305 43.05 -2.15 26.86
CA SER A 305 41.92 -1.44 27.46
C SER A 305 42.22 -1.11 28.93
N PRO A 306 42.05 0.13 29.41
CA PRO A 306 41.99 0.38 30.83
C PRO A 306 40.64 -0.14 31.35
N ILE A 307 40.75 -1.03 32.33
CA ILE A 307 39.67 -1.51 33.18
C ILE A 307 38.92 -0.30 33.74
N ASN A 308 37.62 -0.17 33.42
CA ASN A 308 36.71 0.63 34.22
C ASN A 308 35.74 -0.33 34.92
N ALA A 309 36.15 -0.69 36.14
CA ALA A 309 35.30 -1.37 37.10
C ALA A 309 34.28 -0.37 37.62
N ASN A 310 33.00 -0.57 37.29
CA ASN A 310 31.85 -0.41 38.21
C ASN A 310 30.55 -0.65 37.46
N ALA A 311 30.18 -1.92 37.34
CA ALA A 311 28.79 -2.32 37.23
C ALA A 311 28.61 -3.55 38.14
N ASN A 312 28.07 -3.31 39.34
CA ASN A 312 27.66 -4.35 40.26
C ASN A 312 26.56 -5.20 39.61
N PHE A 313 26.91 -6.41 39.23
CA PHE A 313 25.97 -7.49 38.91
C PHE A 313 25.44 -8.09 40.21
N SER A 314 24.12 -8.17 40.35
CA SER A 314 23.45 -9.21 41.16
C SER A 314 22.72 -10.14 40.21
N PRO A 315 22.99 -11.46 40.21
CA PRO A 315 22.32 -12.40 39.32
C PRO A 315 21.04 -12.93 39.98
N GLN A 316 19.93 -12.93 39.24
CA GLN A 316 18.76 -13.77 39.50
C GLN A 316 18.43 -14.59 38.24
N PRO A 317 17.95 -15.84 38.39
CA PRO A 317 18.17 -16.89 37.40
C PRO A 317 17.01 -17.05 36.41
N SER A 318 17.35 -17.38 35.16
CA SER A 318 16.43 -17.84 34.13
C SER A 318 15.95 -19.27 34.39
N PRO A 319 14.69 -19.63 34.07
CA PRO A 319 14.18 -20.98 34.29
C PRO A 319 14.65 -21.95 33.20
N THR A 320 15.17 -23.09 33.65
CA THR A 320 15.59 -24.24 32.85
C THR A 320 14.37 -25.07 32.41
N LEU A 321 14.19 -25.28 31.11
CA LEU A 321 13.33 -26.35 30.59
C LEU A 321 14.15 -27.63 30.48
N GLN A 322 13.88 -28.58 31.39
CA GLN A 322 14.39 -29.95 31.33
C GLN A 322 13.51 -30.77 30.39
N ILE A 323 14.10 -31.34 29.34
CA ILE A 323 13.53 -32.46 28.59
C ILE A 323 14.27 -33.71 29.06
N ASP A 324 13.49 -34.63 29.62
CA ASP A 324 13.90 -35.91 30.17
C ASP A 324 14.25 -36.89 29.04
N THR A 325 15.44 -37.48 29.10
CA THR A 325 15.92 -38.50 28.16
C THR A 325 15.81 -39.88 28.80
N SER A 326 15.18 -40.83 28.10
CA SER A 326 15.41 -42.26 28.33
C SER A 326 16.07 -42.87 27.09
N GLU A 327 17.17 -43.58 27.37
CA GLU A 327 18.13 -44.18 26.46
C GLU A 327 17.58 -45.42 25.75
N ASP A 328 18.10 -45.71 24.54
CA ASP A 328 18.80 -46.98 24.32
C ASP A 328 19.73 -46.91 23.09
N VAL A 329 20.94 -47.40 23.30
CA VAL A 329 22.11 -47.39 22.40
C VAL A 329 22.18 -48.72 21.64
N LEU A 330 22.66 -48.72 20.38
CA LEU A 330 23.68 -49.66 19.87
C LEU A 330 24.14 -49.31 18.42
N THR A 331 25.28 -48.63 18.34
CA THR A 331 26.46 -48.85 17.48
C THR A 331 26.33 -49.35 16.02
N SER A 332 26.76 -48.51 15.05
CA SER A 332 27.95 -48.73 14.19
C SER A 332 28.02 -47.70 13.04
N SER A 333 29.16 -47.00 12.92
CA SER A 333 29.55 -46.13 11.79
C SER A 333 30.40 -46.93 10.76
N PRO A 334 30.88 -46.41 9.61
CA PRO A 334 30.67 -45.10 8.96
C PRO A 334 30.41 -45.16 7.42
N SER A 335 30.01 -44.06 6.78
CA SER A 335 30.75 -43.39 5.68
C SER A 335 29.89 -42.43 4.83
N LEU A 336 30.57 -41.34 4.46
CA LEU A 336 30.15 -40.17 3.71
C LEU A 336 29.88 -40.49 2.22
N ALA A 337 28.75 -40.04 1.65
CA ALA A 337 28.63 -39.75 0.21
C ALA A 337 27.39 -38.87 -0.09
N THR A 338 27.65 -37.72 -0.70
CA THR A 338 26.72 -36.76 -1.31
C THR A 338 26.10 -37.33 -2.60
N PRO A 339 24.84 -37.00 -2.95
CA PRO A 339 24.33 -37.23 -4.30
C PRO A 339 24.16 -35.93 -5.11
N GLU A 340 24.77 -35.93 -6.30
CA GLU A 340 24.56 -35.01 -7.43
C GLU A 340 23.34 -35.44 -8.31
N PRO A 341 22.83 -34.55 -9.19
CA PRO A 341 21.58 -34.73 -9.92
C PRO A 341 21.72 -35.53 -11.23
N PRO A 342 20.64 -36.12 -11.79
CA PRO A 342 20.76 -36.97 -12.97
C PRO A 342 20.81 -36.18 -14.29
N SER A 343 21.74 -36.62 -15.14
CA SER A 343 22.00 -36.15 -16.49
C SER A 343 21.17 -36.87 -17.56
N SER A 344 21.03 -36.15 -18.67
CA SER A 344 20.42 -36.48 -19.96
C SER A 344 21.15 -37.57 -20.75
N ASN A 345 20.40 -38.42 -21.46
CA ASN A 345 20.92 -39.23 -22.57
C ASN A 345 20.61 -38.57 -23.92
N THR A 346 21.67 -38.35 -24.69
CA THR A 346 21.70 -37.96 -26.11
C THR A 346 21.80 -39.19 -27.01
N ASN A 347 21.31 -39.09 -28.25
CA ASN A 347 21.93 -39.74 -29.41
C ASN A 347 21.57 -38.99 -30.72
N ASP A 348 22.61 -38.35 -31.25
CA ASP A 348 23.07 -38.20 -32.65
C ASP A 348 22.23 -37.55 -33.79
N ALA A 349 22.97 -36.70 -34.51
CA ALA A 349 22.64 -35.82 -35.65
C ALA A 349 22.76 -36.55 -37.03
N PRO A 350 22.52 -35.94 -38.23
CA PRO A 350 23.18 -34.70 -38.68
C PRO A 350 22.35 -33.68 -39.51
N VAL A 351 22.91 -32.47 -39.50
CA VAL A 351 22.74 -31.26 -40.34
C VAL A 351 22.15 -31.43 -41.75
N THR A 352 21.14 -30.62 -42.11
CA THR A 352 21.08 -29.96 -43.44
C THR A 352 20.24 -28.67 -43.42
N THR A 353 20.78 -27.64 -44.06
CA THR A 353 20.21 -26.34 -44.45
C THR A 353 18.92 -26.42 -45.28
N ALA A 354 17.92 -25.59 -44.98
CA ALA A 354 17.04 -24.96 -45.98
C ALA A 354 16.16 -23.85 -45.36
N LEU A 355 16.22 -22.65 -45.94
CA LEU A 355 15.18 -21.61 -45.87
C LEU A 355 13.88 -22.13 -46.53
N PRO A 356 12.74 -21.50 -46.26
CA PRO A 356 12.06 -20.88 -47.39
C PRO A 356 11.49 -19.48 -47.12
N ASP A 357 11.75 -18.61 -48.09
CA ASP A 357 10.93 -17.47 -48.50
C ASP A 357 9.50 -17.90 -48.86
N ALA A 358 8.51 -17.07 -48.56
CA ALA A 358 7.49 -16.68 -49.54
C ALA A 358 6.68 -15.45 -49.09
N ARG A 359 6.47 -14.56 -50.06
CA ARG A 359 5.91 -13.21 -50.05
C ARG A 359 4.38 -13.12 -49.93
N PRO A 360 3.84 -11.89 -49.75
CA PRO A 360 2.40 -11.58 -49.66
C PRO A 360 1.78 -11.23 -51.02
N GLU A 361 0.46 -11.41 -51.17
CA GLU A 361 -0.58 -10.61 -51.88
C GLU A 361 -1.94 -11.30 -51.50
N ASP A 362 -3.12 -10.68 -51.35
CA ASP A 362 -3.78 -9.74 -52.26
C ASP A 362 -5.06 -9.11 -51.64
N ILE A 363 -5.53 -8.00 -52.24
CA ILE A 363 -6.58 -7.06 -51.78
C ILE A 363 -7.96 -7.36 -52.41
N LYS A 364 -9.07 -6.97 -51.72
CA LYS A 364 -10.41 -6.45 -52.17
C LYS A 364 -11.59 -7.17 -51.48
N THR A 365 -12.71 -6.59 -51.00
CA THR A 365 -13.47 -5.37 -51.36
C THR A 365 -14.51 -5.00 -50.27
N SER A 366 -14.71 -3.68 -50.10
CA SER A 366 -15.91 -2.87 -49.76
C SER A 366 -17.27 -3.53 -49.39
N LYS A 367 -17.93 -3.01 -48.32
CA LYS A 367 -19.26 -2.36 -48.36
C LYS A 367 -19.67 -1.69 -47.02
N ARG A 368 -20.14 -0.44 -47.10
CA ARG A 368 -20.80 0.42 -46.07
C ARG A 368 -22.23 -0.08 -45.77
N PRO A 369 -22.93 0.30 -44.66
CA PRO A 369 -23.72 1.57 -44.57
C PRO A 369 -23.87 2.11 -43.10
N PRO A 370 -24.81 3.03 -42.76
CA PRO A 370 -24.96 4.42 -43.21
C PRO A 370 -24.97 5.46 -42.05
N SER A 371 -24.97 6.73 -42.42
CA SER A 371 -25.10 7.94 -41.58
C SER A 371 -26.48 8.60 -41.74
N VAL A 372 -27.09 9.06 -40.64
CA VAL A 372 -28.23 10.02 -40.53
C VAL A 372 -28.31 10.41 -39.04
N ALA A 373 -28.61 11.61 -38.56
CA ALA A 373 -28.81 12.95 -39.11
C ALA A 373 -28.72 13.94 -37.93
N SER A 374 -28.26 15.14 -38.22
CA SER A 374 -28.27 16.31 -37.34
C SER A 374 -29.70 16.78 -37.08
N THR A 375 -30.02 17.15 -35.84
CA THR A 375 -31.15 18.04 -35.55
C THR A 375 -30.66 19.19 -34.68
N SER A 376 -30.81 20.39 -35.23
CA SER A 376 -30.67 21.68 -34.58
C SER A 376 -31.93 22.01 -33.77
N SER A 377 -31.75 22.53 -32.56
CA SER A 377 -32.73 23.43 -31.96
C SER A 377 -32.02 24.47 -31.08
N SER A 378 -32.45 25.70 -31.28
CA SER A 378 -31.87 26.94 -30.78
C SER A 378 -32.76 27.58 -29.72
N MET A 379 -32.11 28.29 -28.80
CA MET A 379 -32.61 29.41 -27.96
C MET A 379 -33.57 29.08 -26.80
N THR A 380 -33.16 29.41 -25.58
CA THR A 380 -33.63 30.62 -24.84
C THR A 380 -32.92 30.76 -23.50
N SER A 381 -32.39 31.94 -23.22
CA SER A 381 -32.00 32.42 -21.89
C SER A 381 -33.24 32.73 -21.04
N PRO A 382 -33.10 32.82 -19.72
CA PRO A 382 -33.24 34.16 -19.15
C PRO A 382 -32.17 34.50 -18.10
N SER A 383 -31.74 35.75 -18.19
CA SER A 383 -30.98 36.49 -17.19
C SER A 383 -31.87 36.96 -16.04
N SER A 384 -31.37 36.90 -14.81
CA SER A 384 -31.67 37.92 -13.80
C SER A 384 -30.50 38.08 -12.84
N SER A 385 -29.92 39.27 -12.90
CA SER A 385 -28.88 39.87 -12.08
C SER A 385 -29.28 40.03 -10.61
N THR A 386 -28.34 39.86 -9.69
CA THR A 386 -28.16 40.78 -8.55
C THR A 386 -26.72 40.76 -8.04
N SER A 387 -26.20 41.96 -7.88
CA SER A 387 -24.93 42.38 -7.29
C SER A 387 -24.66 41.86 -5.88
N SER A 388 -23.38 41.76 -5.49
CA SER A 388 -22.72 42.69 -4.54
C SER A 388 -21.69 42.01 -3.61
N VAL A 389 -20.50 42.61 -3.63
CA VAL A 389 -19.68 42.98 -2.46
C VAL A 389 -18.97 41.86 -1.67
N VAL A 390 -17.64 41.87 -1.86
CA VAL A 390 -16.60 41.35 -0.97
C VAL A 390 -16.47 42.31 0.23
N PRO A 391 -16.35 41.81 1.48
CA PRO A 391 -15.68 42.58 2.52
C PRO A 391 -14.45 41.84 3.05
N SER A 392 -13.30 42.40 2.70
CA SER A 392 -12.09 42.38 3.50
C SER A 392 -12.27 43.33 4.69
N LEU A 393 -11.98 42.87 5.90
CA LEU A 393 -11.92 43.72 7.10
C LEU A 393 -10.57 43.54 7.80
N THR A 394 -9.73 44.55 7.57
CA THR A 394 -8.62 44.97 8.40
C THR A 394 -9.15 45.61 9.69
N SER A 395 -8.52 45.34 10.84
CA SER A 395 -8.51 46.28 11.96
C SER A 395 -7.30 46.07 12.88
N SER A 396 -6.50 47.13 13.00
CA SER A 396 -5.65 47.49 14.14
C SER A 396 -5.97 48.98 14.41
N PRO A 397 -5.41 49.67 15.43
CA PRO A 397 -4.84 49.25 16.73
C PRO A 397 -5.44 50.06 17.91
N SER A 398 -5.02 49.79 19.15
CA SER A 398 -5.07 50.80 20.23
C SER A 398 -3.94 50.63 21.23
N THR A 399 -3.32 51.78 21.52
CA THR A 399 -2.06 52.04 22.22
C THR A 399 -2.29 52.45 23.68
N SER A 400 -1.33 52.14 24.57
CA SER A 400 -0.89 52.87 25.80
C SER A 400 -0.44 51.85 26.87
N THR A 401 0.64 51.94 27.66
CA THR A 401 1.67 52.96 27.98
C THR A 401 2.72 52.29 28.91
N SER A 402 4.01 52.68 28.79
CA SER A 402 5.11 52.76 29.81
C SER A 402 5.25 51.67 30.90
N SER A 403 6.42 51.14 31.31
CA SER A 403 7.75 51.75 31.51
C SER A 403 8.73 50.72 32.12
N ALA A 404 10.03 51.05 32.05
CA ALA A 404 11.15 50.67 32.91
C ALA A 404 12.05 49.50 32.49
N CYS A 405 13.33 49.85 32.35
CA CYS A 405 14.50 49.00 32.14
C CYS A 405 14.84 48.20 33.40
N ASP A 406 15.25 46.95 33.25
CA ASP A 406 16.22 46.28 34.12
C ASP A 406 16.80 45.05 33.39
N GLU A 407 18.10 45.07 33.10
CA GLU A 407 18.98 43.89 33.03
C GLU A 407 19.35 43.52 34.49
N PRO A 408 19.74 42.27 34.89
CA PRO A 408 20.37 41.23 34.08
C PRO A 408 20.00 39.77 34.44
N ARG A 409 20.61 38.81 33.70
CA ARG A 409 21.24 37.53 34.15
C ARG A 409 20.82 36.29 33.37
N TYR A 410 21.83 35.73 32.71
CA TYR A 410 21.92 34.36 32.20
C TYR A 410 21.43 33.32 33.22
N SER A 411 20.51 32.46 32.80
CA SER A 411 20.53 31.06 33.22
C SER A 411 20.08 30.16 32.05
N SER A 412 20.97 29.23 31.73
CA SER A 412 20.82 28.19 30.73
C SER A 412 19.77 27.18 31.18
N THR A 413 18.66 27.07 30.45
CA THR A 413 17.78 25.91 30.51
C THR A 413 17.53 25.38 29.10
N SER A 414 17.76 24.08 28.98
CA SER A 414 17.64 23.26 27.78
C SER A 414 16.30 23.46 27.09
N ALA A 415 16.33 23.99 25.86
CA ALA A 415 15.19 23.96 24.96
C ALA A 415 14.85 22.50 24.63
N GLN A 416 13.78 21.98 25.24
CA GLN A 416 13.12 20.78 24.76
C GLN A 416 12.54 21.10 23.38
N SER A 417 13.05 20.43 22.36
CA SER A 417 12.53 20.49 20.99
C SER A 417 11.07 20.05 21.01
N GLU A 418 10.14 20.97 20.78
CA GLU A 418 8.75 20.65 20.49
C GLU A 418 8.71 19.74 19.26
N ARG A 419 8.13 18.54 19.41
CA ARG A 419 7.87 17.62 18.29
C ARG A 419 6.84 18.30 17.38
N PRO A 420 6.94 18.17 16.04
CA PRO A 420 5.88 18.64 15.16
C PRO A 420 4.60 17.90 15.53
N VAL A 421 3.72 18.65 16.18
CA VAL A 421 2.40 18.23 16.63
C VAL A 421 1.62 17.74 15.42
N LEU A 422 0.82 16.69 15.63
CA LEU A 422 -0.26 16.25 14.75
C LEU A 422 -1.23 17.43 14.56
N ALA A 423 -0.87 18.40 13.70
CA ALA A 423 -1.44 19.73 13.78
C ALA A 423 -2.84 19.78 13.15
N SER A 424 -3.79 20.19 13.98
CA SER A 424 -5.23 20.41 13.74
C SER A 424 -6.13 19.18 13.74
N LEU A 425 -6.15 18.47 14.87
CA LEU A 425 -7.40 17.85 15.33
C LEU A 425 -7.86 18.63 16.57
N ASN A 426 -8.98 19.35 16.47
CA ASN A 426 -9.74 19.75 17.65
C ASN A 426 -10.26 18.46 18.28
N ALA A 427 -9.47 17.93 19.23
CA ALA A 427 -9.47 16.55 19.66
C ALA A 427 -10.57 16.15 20.66
N GLU A 428 -11.70 16.88 20.74
CA GLU A 428 -12.75 16.55 21.71
C GLU A 428 -14.13 16.23 21.10
N GLU A 429 -14.40 16.55 19.83
CA GLU A 429 -15.76 16.38 19.26
C GLU A 429 -15.86 15.44 18.03
N SER A 430 -14.76 15.00 17.41
CA SER A 430 -14.84 14.43 16.04
C SER A 430 -14.57 12.93 15.87
N SER A 431 -13.97 12.24 16.84
CA SER A 431 -13.69 10.78 16.74
C SER A 431 -14.67 9.91 17.54
N SER A 432 -15.60 10.53 18.28
CA SER A 432 -16.53 9.85 19.17
C SER A 432 -17.99 10.04 18.76
N ILE A 433 -18.79 8.99 18.88
CA ILE A 433 -20.26 9.08 18.77
C ILE A 433 -20.87 8.39 19.99
N GLY A 434 -21.70 9.13 20.73
CA GLY A 434 -22.34 8.62 21.95
C GLY A 434 -21.34 8.24 23.06
N GLY A 435 -20.13 8.82 23.05
CA GLY A 435 -19.05 8.48 23.98
C GLY A 435 -18.18 7.28 23.56
N VAL A 436 -18.44 6.67 22.40
CA VAL A 436 -17.59 5.59 21.84
C VAL A 436 -16.58 6.21 20.87
N GLU A 437 -15.31 6.17 21.23
CA GLU A 437 -14.19 6.57 20.40
C GLU A 437 -13.90 5.49 19.35
N LEU A 438 -14.12 5.80 18.05
CA LEU A 438 -13.96 4.82 16.95
C LEU A 438 -12.49 4.55 16.60
N PHE A 439 -11.66 5.58 16.75
CA PHE A 439 -10.22 5.49 16.65
C PHE A 439 -9.66 6.01 17.94
N PRO A 440 -8.77 5.27 18.64
CA PRO A 440 -8.14 5.75 19.85
C PRO A 440 -7.16 6.87 19.47
N MET A 441 -7.66 8.10 19.31
CA MET A 441 -6.93 9.22 18.73
C MET A 441 -5.75 9.60 19.59
N LYS A 442 -5.88 9.45 20.91
CA LYS A 442 -4.78 9.66 21.86
C LYS A 442 -3.64 8.65 21.66
N GLU A 443 -3.96 7.38 21.37
CA GLU A 443 -2.96 6.34 21.10
C GLU A 443 -2.34 6.53 19.71
N LEU A 444 -3.17 6.83 18.71
CA LEU A 444 -2.73 7.10 17.34
C LEU A 444 -1.87 8.37 17.24
N SER A 445 -2.14 9.40 18.05
CA SER A 445 -1.30 10.60 18.13
C SER A 445 0.04 10.37 18.81
N ASN A 446 0.14 9.30 19.61
CA ASN A 446 1.35 8.90 20.33
C ASN A 446 2.02 7.67 19.69
N LEU A 447 1.69 7.36 18.42
CA LEU A 447 2.39 6.32 17.68
C LEU A 447 3.89 6.56 17.73
N ASP A 448 4.62 5.49 18.03
CA ASP A 448 6.06 5.53 18.07
C ASP A 448 6.64 5.75 16.67
N GLU A 449 7.90 6.16 16.60
CA GLU A 449 8.56 6.43 15.32
C GLU A 449 8.53 5.20 14.42
N HIS A 450 8.67 4.00 14.99
CA HIS A 450 8.56 2.74 14.25
C HIS A 450 7.24 2.63 13.50
N SER A 451 6.11 2.88 14.16
CA SER A 451 4.79 2.84 13.52
C SER A 451 4.70 3.81 12.33
N LEU A 452 5.27 5.02 12.44
CA LEU A 452 5.31 5.98 11.34
C LEU A 452 6.18 5.51 10.16
N TYR A 453 7.34 4.89 10.43
CA TYR A 453 8.15 4.28 9.38
C TYR A 453 7.42 3.13 8.69
N MET A 454 6.62 2.35 9.41
CA MET A 454 5.78 1.31 8.82
C MET A 454 4.66 1.89 7.94
N GLN A 455 4.10 3.07 8.27
CA GLN A 455 3.16 3.76 7.38
C GLN A 455 3.82 4.19 6.07
N LEU A 456 5.02 4.77 6.15
CA LEU A 456 5.80 5.15 4.97
C LEU A 456 6.18 3.92 4.13
N TYR A 457 6.63 2.84 4.77
CA TYR A 457 6.91 1.57 4.11
C TYR A 457 5.69 1.06 3.36
N ARG A 458 4.51 1.08 3.99
CA ARG A 458 3.26 0.69 3.34
C ARG A 458 3.03 1.54 2.08
N ALA A 459 3.04 2.86 2.21
CA ALA A 459 2.76 3.76 1.09
C ALA A 459 3.75 3.55 -0.08
N ALA A 460 5.04 3.40 0.22
CA ALA A 460 6.06 3.10 -0.79
C ALA A 460 5.83 1.75 -1.48
N MET A 461 5.41 0.73 -0.74
CA MET A 461 5.11 -0.59 -1.31
C MET A 461 3.89 -0.56 -2.26
N VAL A 462 2.91 0.34 -2.09
CA VAL A 462 1.85 0.56 -3.10
C VAL A 462 2.47 0.97 -4.43
N VAL A 463 3.40 1.93 -4.40
CA VAL A 463 4.08 2.44 -5.60
C VAL A 463 4.87 1.33 -6.28
N PHE A 464 5.63 0.53 -5.52
CA PHE A 464 6.37 -0.61 -6.09
C PHE A 464 5.43 -1.69 -6.66
N ALA A 465 4.31 -1.97 -6.01
CA ALA A 465 3.29 -2.89 -6.53
C ALA A 465 2.67 -2.37 -7.84
N THR A 466 2.60 -1.05 -8.04
CA THR A 466 2.02 -0.42 -9.23
C THR A 466 3.01 -0.33 -10.41
N LYS A 467 4.25 -0.83 -10.25
CA LYS A 467 5.35 -0.69 -11.22
C LYS A 467 4.97 -1.09 -12.65
N GLU A 468 4.34 -2.25 -12.83
CA GLU A 468 4.00 -2.73 -14.19
C GLU A 468 2.88 -1.91 -14.82
N ALA A 469 1.89 -1.47 -14.04
CA ALA A 469 0.87 -0.55 -14.53
C ALA A 469 1.47 0.81 -14.91
N MET A 470 2.41 1.35 -14.13
CA MET A 470 3.15 2.57 -14.48
C MET A 470 3.96 2.42 -15.76
N TRP A 471 4.54 1.24 -15.97
CA TRP A 471 5.24 0.92 -17.21
C TRP A 471 4.31 0.90 -18.42
N GLU A 472 3.09 0.36 -18.29
CA GLU A 472 2.09 0.40 -19.37
C GLU A 472 1.82 1.85 -19.82
N GLU A 473 1.59 2.75 -18.86
CA GLU A 473 1.34 4.18 -19.15
C GLU A 473 2.56 4.84 -19.82
N LEU A 474 3.77 4.52 -19.36
CA LEU A 474 5.01 5.04 -19.96
C LEU A 474 5.26 4.46 -21.37
N ALA A 475 5.03 3.17 -21.56
CA ALA A 475 5.24 2.47 -22.83
C ALA A 475 4.36 3.08 -23.93
N GLU A 476 3.12 3.45 -23.61
CA GLU A 476 2.25 4.18 -24.56
C GLU A 476 2.86 5.52 -25.00
N LYS A 477 3.41 6.30 -24.07
CA LYS A 477 4.07 7.58 -24.38
C LYS A 477 5.31 7.38 -25.23
N VAL A 478 6.09 6.33 -24.94
CA VAL A 478 7.29 5.95 -25.71
C VAL A 478 6.92 5.59 -27.15
N VAL A 479 5.89 4.75 -27.35
CA VAL A 479 5.40 4.38 -28.69
C VAL A 479 4.89 5.60 -29.46
N LYS A 480 4.23 6.54 -28.79
CA LYS A 480 3.76 7.81 -29.37
C LYS A 480 4.87 8.86 -29.58
N ARG A 481 6.11 8.57 -29.15
CA ARG A 481 7.24 9.52 -29.11
C ARG A 481 6.89 10.86 -28.45
N ASP A 482 6.26 10.78 -27.28
CA ASP A 482 5.86 11.96 -26.50
C ASP A 482 7.09 12.76 -26.05
N LEU A 483 7.24 13.96 -26.63
CA LEU A 483 8.39 14.84 -26.38
C LEU A 483 8.44 15.40 -24.96
N SER A 484 7.35 15.32 -24.18
CA SER A 484 7.35 15.73 -22.78
C SER A 484 8.33 14.91 -21.93
N LEU A 485 8.64 13.67 -22.33
CA LEU A 485 9.63 12.83 -21.64
C LEU A 485 11.05 13.43 -21.67
N ARG A 486 11.36 14.33 -22.60
CA ARG A 486 12.67 15.03 -22.66
C ARG A 486 12.99 15.77 -21.37
N GLN A 487 11.99 16.32 -20.68
CA GLN A 487 12.19 17.01 -19.40
C GLN A 487 12.66 16.06 -18.30
N TYR A 488 12.35 14.76 -18.40
CA TYR A 488 12.80 13.72 -17.48
C TYR A 488 14.06 13.00 -18.00
N GLY A 489 14.74 13.61 -18.98
CA GLY A 489 16.01 13.14 -19.51
C GLY A 489 15.91 12.13 -20.65
N TRP A 490 14.74 11.86 -21.25
CA TRP A 490 14.66 10.99 -22.44
C TRP A 490 15.28 11.66 -23.67
N GLY A 491 16.36 11.09 -24.19
CA GLY A 491 16.98 11.49 -25.46
C GLY A 491 16.33 10.81 -26.66
N ASP A 492 16.74 11.20 -27.88
CA ASP A 492 16.15 10.66 -29.11
C ASP A 492 16.33 9.14 -29.29
N ASN A 493 17.40 8.59 -28.72
CA ASN A 493 17.71 7.16 -28.72
C ASN A 493 16.95 6.36 -27.64
N ASP A 494 16.29 7.05 -26.70
CA ASP A 494 15.60 6.40 -25.58
C ASP A 494 14.19 5.93 -25.96
N TYR A 495 13.61 6.40 -27.07
CA TYR A 495 12.24 6.08 -27.51
C TYR A 495 12.07 4.65 -28.07
N HIS A 496 13.03 3.76 -27.85
CA HIS A 496 12.87 2.33 -28.07
C HIS A 496 12.33 1.67 -26.80
N VAL A 497 11.36 0.76 -26.93
CA VAL A 497 10.68 0.10 -25.79
C VAL A 497 11.67 -0.50 -24.81
N GLU A 498 12.69 -1.22 -25.31
CA GLU A 498 13.68 -1.87 -24.45
C GLU A 498 14.60 -0.86 -23.74
N SER A 499 15.06 0.19 -24.44
CA SER A 499 15.89 1.24 -23.85
C SER A 499 15.14 2.02 -22.78
N SER A 500 13.89 2.39 -23.08
CA SER A 500 12.98 3.03 -22.12
C SER A 500 12.68 2.15 -20.92
N ARG A 501 12.51 0.82 -21.09
CA ARG A 501 12.27 -0.10 -19.97
C ARG A 501 13.45 -0.12 -19.02
N ARG A 502 14.68 -0.22 -19.55
CA ARG A 502 15.90 -0.20 -18.72
C ARG A 502 16.01 1.11 -17.94
N LYS A 503 15.71 2.24 -18.57
CA LYS A 503 15.72 3.56 -17.93
C LYS A 503 14.66 3.69 -16.83
N PHE A 504 13.45 3.21 -17.09
CA PHE A 504 12.37 3.16 -16.11
C PHE A 504 12.71 2.26 -14.91
N GLU A 505 13.24 1.07 -15.15
CA GLU A 505 13.69 0.16 -14.08
C GLU A 505 14.80 0.79 -13.25
N SER A 506 15.76 1.47 -13.89
CA SER A 506 16.81 2.22 -13.19
C SER A 506 16.22 3.30 -12.28
N LEU A 507 15.20 4.04 -12.75
CA LEU A 507 14.52 5.07 -11.97
C LEU A 507 13.77 4.47 -10.76
N MET A 508 13.08 3.35 -10.96
CA MET A 508 12.41 2.61 -9.88
C MET A 508 13.40 2.08 -8.84
N VAL A 509 14.57 1.59 -9.25
CA VAL A 509 15.64 1.14 -8.36
C VAL A 509 16.23 2.30 -7.55
N SER A 510 16.48 3.45 -8.18
CA SER A 510 16.94 4.66 -7.48
C SER A 510 15.92 5.09 -6.43
N TYR A 511 14.64 5.20 -6.81
CA TYR A 511 13.57 5.56 -5.88
C TYR A 511 13.46 4.58 -4.71
N LYS A 512 13.53 3.27 -4.98
CA LYS A 512 13.54 2.24 -3.94
C LYS A 512 14.73 2.36 -3.00
N THR A 513 15.91 2.71 -3.52
CA THR A 513 17.13 2.87 -2.73
C THR A 513 17.02 4.09 -1.82
N ASP A 514 16.63 5.25 -2.34
CA ASP A 514 16.46 6.45 -1.54
C ASP A 514 15.34 6.29 -0.51
N MET A 515 14.25 5.61 -0.86
CA MET A 515 13.15 5.34 0.07
C MET A 515 13.60 4.41 1.21
N LYS A 516 14.46 3.42 0.93
CA LYS A 516 15.07 2.59 1.99
C LYS A 516 15.90 3.41 2.95
N VAL A 517 16.68 4.36 2.45
CA VAL A 517 17.43 5.31 3.29
C VAL A 517 16.47 6.17 4.10
N ARG A 518 15.37 6.66 3.49
CA ARG A 518 14.38 7.49 4.18
C ARG A 518 13.63 6.76 5.29
N MET A 519 13.26 5.50 5.06
CA MET A 519 12.56 4.64 6.02
C MET A 519 13.46 4.17 7.16
N ALA A 520 14.77 3.99 6.89
CA ALA A 520 15.78 3.65 7.90
C ALA A 520 15.33 2.59 8.93
N LEU A 521 14.68 1.50 8.45
CA LEU A 521 14.06 0.49 9.31
C LEU A 521 15.02 -0.13 10.33
N TRP A 522 16.33 -0.12 10.05
CA TRP A 522 17.37 -0.55 10.98
C TRP A 522 17.27 0.16 12.34
N ASN A 523 16.93 1.46 12.36
CA ASN A 523 16.87 2.24 13.60
C ASN A 523 15.77 1.70 14.51
N SER A 524 14.59 1.42 13.94
CA SER A 524 13.50 0.80 14.69
C SER A 524 13.83 -0.61 15.15
N LEU A 525 14.52 -1.41 14.32
CA LEU A 525 14.93 -2.77 14.71
C LEU A 525 15.91 -2.75 15.88
N VAL A 526 16.92 -1.88 15.83
CA VAL A 526 17.91 -1.73 16.92
C VAL A 526 17.25 -1.27 18.22
N GLN A 527 16.32 -0.32 18.16
CA GLN A 527 15.54 0.10 19.33
C GLN A 527 14.71 -1.05 19.94
N ASN A 528 14.35 -2.05 19.14
CA ASN A 528 13.65 -3.27 19.57
C ASN A 528 14.61 -4.44 19.94
N GLY A 529 15.90 -4.16 20.18
CA GLY A 529 16.87 -5.13 20.67
C GLY A 529 17.57 -5.97 19.61
N TRP A 530 17.40 -5.64 18.32
CA TRP A 530 18.19 -6.25 17.26
C TRP A 530 19.61 -5.67 17.21
N GLU A 531 20.58 -6.46 16.80
CA GLU A 531 21.93 -5.97 16.52
C GLU A 531 21.92 -5.04 15.31
N TYR A 532 22.91 -4.14 15.25
CA TYR A 532 23.15 -3.35 14.04
C TYR A 532 23.33 -4.27 12.83
N PRO A 533 22.76 -3.90 11.66
CA PRO A 533 23.08 -4.58 10.41
C PRO A 533 24.59 -4.75 10.26
N ARG A 534 25.02 -5.94 9.84
CA ARG A 534 26.45 -6.16 9.57
C ARG A 534 26.89 -5.23 8.45
N ARG A 535 27.88 -4.40 8.72
CA ARG A 535 28.50 -3.50 7.76
C ARG A 535 29.95 -3.90 7.56
N ASP A 536 30.39 -3.86 6.31
CA ASP A 536 31.80 -3.97 6.01
C ASP A 536 32.55 -2.77 6.61
N PRO A 537 33.78 -2.96 7.08
CA PRO A 537 34.57 -1.86 7.60
C PRO A 537 34.80 -0.80 6.54
N LEU A 538 34.63 0.46 6.90
CA LEU A 538 34.88 1.58 5.99
C LEU A 538 36.36 1.95 6.01
N SER A 539 36.90 2.30 4.84
CA SER A 539 38.15 3.03 4.75
C SER A 539 37.99 4.43 5.37
N LYS A 540 39.11 5.06 5.74
CA LYS A 540 39.10 6.42 6.30
C LYS A 540 38.43 7.45 5.36
N ALA A 541 38.57 7.26 4.05
CA ALA A 541 37.94 8.11 3.05
C ALA A 541 36.43 7.91 3.01
N GLU A 542 35.95 6.66 3.05
CA GLU A 542 34.53 6.35 3.06
C GLU A 542 33.84 6.82 4.36
N ALA A 543 34.49 6.67 5.51
CA ALA A 543 33.97 7.15 6.78
C ALA A 543 33.86 8.69 6.82
N LEU A 544 34.85 9.40 6.27
CA LEU A 544 34.80 10.87 6.16
C LEU A 544 33.69 11.33 5.22
N GLU A 545 33.48 10.60 4.13
CA GLU A 545 32.44 10.90 3.15
C GLU A 545 31.03 10.66 3.72
N GLU A 546 30.82 9.57 4.46
CA GLU A 546 29.55 9.31 5.14
C GLU A 546 29.24 10.39 6.18
N GLU A 547 30.25 10.86 6.92
CA GLU A 547 30.09 11.98 7.86
C GLU A 547 29.78 13.30 7.13
N ARG A 548 30.38 13.54 5.96
CA ARG A 548 30.06 14.72 5.16
C ARG A 548 28.63 14.67 4.64
N LEU A 549 28.21 13.56 4.04
CA LEU A 549 26.84 13.37 3.57
C LEU A 549 25.82 13.57 4.70
N ARG A 550 26.15 13.09 5.91
CA ARG A 550 25.39 13.33 7.13
C ARG A 550 25.19 14.82 7.40
N GLN A 551 26.27 15.59 7.42
CA GLN A 551 26.19 17.03 7.70
C GLN A 551 25.39 17.75 6.63
N ASP A 552 25.59 17.40 5.36
CA ASP A 552 24.88 17.99 4.23
C ASP A 552 23.36 17.75 4.34
N ILE A 553 22.90 16.53 4.70
CA ILE A 553 21.48 16.23 4.88
C ILE A 553 20.88 17.01 6.07
N LEU A 554 21.60 17.10 7.19
CA LEU A 554 21.12 17.81 8.37
C LEU A 554 21.04 19.32 8.15
N GLU A 555 22.04 19.89 7.47
CA GLU A 555 22.04 21.30 7.08
C GLU A 555 20.93 21.60 6.09
N ALA A 556 20.75 20.76 5.06
CA ALA A 556 19.68 20.90 4.09
C ALA A 556 18.29 20.83 4.76
N ARG A 557 18.10 19.93 5.74
CA ARG A 557 16.87 19.85 6.54
C ARG A 557 16.61 21.13 7.33
N ARG A 558 17.64 21.75 7.90
CA ARG A 558 17.51 23.01 8.66
C ARG A 558 17.04 24.17 7.78
N LEU A 559 17.36 24.12 6.48
CA LEU A 559 16.99 25.13 5.48
C LEU A 559 15.67 24.78 4.75
N ALA A 560 15.08 23.63 5.02
CA ALA A 560 13.86 23.15 4.36
C ALA A 560 12.64 24.00 4.72
N LYS A 561 11.68 24.09 3.80
CA LYS A 561 10.44 24.84 4.03
C LYS A 561 9.53 24.07 4.99
N GLU A 562 8.80 24.78 5.84
CA GLU A 562 7.88 24.18 6.82
C GLU A 562 6.88 23.20 6.18
N LYS A 563 6.32 23.55 5.01
CA LYS A 563 5.40 22.68 4.25
C LYS A 563 6.02 21.33 3.86
N GLU A 564 7.32 21.28 3.62
CA GLU A 564 8.04 20.03 3.26
C GLU A 564 8.31 19.17 4.49
N LEU A 565 8.28 19.77 5.68
CA LEU A 565 8.44 19.09 6.97
C LEU A 565 7.11 18.53 7.50
N THR A 566 5.97 19.08 7.04
CA THR A 566 4.61 18.67 7.44
C THR A 566 3.92 17.76 6.42
N ALA A 567 4.64 17.22 5.44
CA ALA A 567 4.07 16.29 4.46
C ALA A 567 3.54 15.01 5.15
N PHE A 568 2.48 14.43 4.61
CA PHE A 568 1.94 13.14 5.05
C PHE A 568 2.34 12.02 4.09
N CYS A 569 2.41 10.80 4.60
CA CYS A 569 2.72 9.62 3.79
C CYS A 569 1.51 8.71 3.55
N ARG A 570 0.46 8.82 4.37
CA ARG A 570 -0.71 7.96 4.28
C ARG A 570 -1.96 8.64 4.84
N GLN A 571 -3.11 8.37 4.24
CA GLN A 571 -4.43 8.78 4.73
C GLN A 571 -5.39 7.60 4.73
N ILE A 572 -6.22 7.49 5.77
CA ILE A 572 -7.20 6.40 5.94
C ILE A 572 -8.57 6.99 6.32
N ARG A 573 -9.62 6.43 5.73
CA ARG A 573 -11.02 6.81 5.89
C ARG A 573 -11.83 5.61 6.37
N LEU A 574 -12.52 5.76 7.49
CA LEU A 574 -13.57 4.82 7.94
C LEU A 574 -14.96 5.40 7.69
N ALA A 575 -15.88 4.60 7.16
CA ALA A 575 -17.30 4.90 7.13
C ALA A 575 -18.09 3.71 7.69
N ILE A 576 -19.07 3.98 8.56
CA ILE A 576 -19.97 2.98 9.11
C ILE A 576 -21.40 3.41 8.79
N GLY A 577 -22.25 2.49 8.41
CA GLY A 577 -23.66 2.77 8.09
C GLY A 577 -24.58 1.62 8.46
N VAL A 578 -25.87 1.91 8.39
CA VAL A 578 -26.95 0.95 8.66
C VAL A 578 -27.88 0.90 7.46
N ASN A 579 -28.33 -0.29 7.08
CA ASN A 579 -29.37 -0.42 6.08
C ASN A 579 -30.75 -0.17 6.70
N ILE A 580 -31.32 1.00 6.44
CA ILE A 580 -32.73 1.29 6.72
C ILE A 580 -33.41 1.49 5.37
N LYS A 581 -34.38 0.62 5.06
CA LYS A 581 -35.21 0.77 3.87
C LYS A 581 -36.04 2.04 4.07
N GLN A 582 -35.81 3.04 3.21
CA GLN A 582 -36.59 4.29 3.20
C GLN A 582 -38.03 4.05 2.75
#